data_AF-A0AAE1SN44-F1
#
_entry.id   AF-A0AAE1SN44-F1
#
_cell.length_a   1.000
_cell.length_b   1.000
_cell.length_c   1.000
_cell.angle_alpha   90.00
_cell.angle_beta   90.00
_cell.angle_gamma   90.00
#
_symmetry.space_group_name_H-M   'P 1'
#
loop_
_entity.id
_entity.type
_entity.pdbx_description
1 polymer ?
#
loop_
_entity_poly.entity_id
_entity_poly.type
_entity_poly.pdbx_seq_one_letter_code
_entity_poly.pdbx_strand_id
1 'polypeptide(L)'
;MFFTYLILFILASLILGEILVYFGICIQTPFQEPIILALSRFNKGNGPLIIVWLRILMFSILVLWVYSSIAILCSWRIFHGPINWRDRVALNLLILQASLMGFPLFAWMVLDKVHPVIMENISVIKIIKAEEIMLQERKLHMEVHRRVLQSEVAELTAKMKKLKMDYQMKANKARAAGAIVSELKNQFEEFRLKYDRLCDYNQTLRNQLQSISHEVQKIDNSNGWSNFENNGKCVDFENVTETATKCSEYLSSAAQSSSSPRHRRPIYQC
;
A
#
# COMPACT_ATOMS: atom_id res chain seq x y z
N MET A 1 -11.03 53.44 60.12
CA MET A 1 -10.17 52.24 60.26
C MET A 1 -10.91 50.96 59.89
N PHE A 2 -12.03 50.58 60.52
CA PHE A 2 -12.76 49.35 60.12
C PHE A 2 -13.14 49.29 58.63
N PHE A 3 -13.70 50.37 58.08
CA PHE A 3 -14.05 50.44 56.66
C PHE A 3 -12.85 50.27 55.70
N THR A 4 -11.69 50.82 56.03
CA THR A 4 -10.48 50.71 55.18
C THR A 4 -9.92 49.29 55.18
N TYR A 5 -9.96 48.60 56.32
CA TYR A 5 -9.57 47.18 56.40
C TYR A 5 -10.55 46.27 55.66
N LEU A 6 -11.85 46.56 55.72
CA LEU A 6 -12.88 45.80 55.00
C LEU A 6 -12.73 45.97 53.47
N ILE A 7 -12.46 47.19 53.00
CA ILE A 7 -12.18 47.46 51.58
C ILE A 7 -10.92 46.73 51.12
N LEU A 8 -9.84 46.78 51.90
CA LEU A 8 -8.60 46.06 51.59
C LEU A 8 -8.82 44.53 51.52
N PHE A 9 -9.62 43.97 52.43
CA PHE A 9 -9.94 42.54 52.45
C PHE A 9 -10.73 42.10 51.21
N ILE A 10 -11.71 42.89 50.78
CA ILE A 10 -12.49 42.62 49.57
C ILE A 10 -11.59 42.65 48.34
N LEU A 11 -10.71 43.65 48.26
CA LEU A 11 -9.81 43.85 47.13
C LEU A 11 -8.73 42.76 47.05
N ALA A 12 -8.17 42.35 48.20
CA ALA A 12 -7.25 41.23 48.27
C ALA A 12 -7.92 39.91 47.85
N SER A 13 -9.17 39.68 48.28
CA SER A 13 -9.95 38.51 47.86
C SER A 13 -10.23 38.51 46.35
N LEU A 14 -10.50 39.68 45.76
CA LEU A 14 -10.72 39.84 44.33
C LEU A 14 -9.45 39.49 43.53
N ILE A 15 -8.29 40.02 43.94
CA ILE A 15 -7.00 39.73 43.30
C ILE A 15 -6.63 38.25 43.45
N LEU A 16 -6.87 37.66 44.61
CA LEU A 16 -6.66 36.21 44.82
C LEU A 16 -7.52 35.40 43.84
N GLY A 17 -8.78 35.81 43.65
CA GLY A 17 -9.69 35.22 42.66
C GLY A 17 -9.19 35.37 41.22
N GLU A 18 -8.69 36.54 40.85
CA GLU A 18 -8.13 36.78 39.51
C GLU A 18 -6.86 35.98 39.25
N ILE A 19 -5.96 35.89 40.22
CA ILE A 19 -4.75 35.05 40.13
C ILE A 19 -5.16 33.58 39.97
N LEU A 20 -6.18 33.12 40.70
CA LEU A 20 -6.70 31.76 40.57
C LEU A 20 -7.30 31.49 39.18
N VAL A 21 -8.03 32.46 38.61
CA VAL A 21 -8.57 32.37 37.24
C VAL A 21 -7.44 32.36 36.20
N TYR A 22 -6.44 33.23 36.35
CA TYR A 22 -5.28 33.27 35.47
C TYR A 22 -4.48 31.96 35.53
N PHE A 23 -4.27 31.45 36.74
CA PHE A 23 -3.63 30.16 36.97
C PHE A 23 -4.45 29.00 36.39
N GLY A 24 -5.77 29.03 36.50
CA GLY A 24 -6.66 28.04 35.89
C GLY A 24 -6.65 28.03 34.35
N ILE A 25 -6.38 29.18 33.73
CA ILE A 25 -6.20 29.30 32.27
C ILE A 25 -4.80 28.82 31.87
N CYS A 26 -3.76 29.13 32.66
CA CYS A 26 -2.38 28.70 32.43
C CYS A 26 -2.18 27.19 32.66
N ILE A 27 -2.91 26.58 33.60
CA ILE A 27 -2.92 25.13 33.77
C ILE A 27 -3.73 24.53 32.63
N GLN A 28 -3.00 24.23 31.56
CA GLN A 28 -3.48 23.64 30.34
C GLN A 28 -4.35 22.39 30.63
N THR A 29 -5.61 22.45 30.19
CA THR A 29 -6.50 21.34 29.72
C THR A 29 -7.79 20.94 30.46
N PRO A 30 -8.00 20.99 31.80
CA PRO A 30 -9.26 20.47 32.38
C PRO A 30 -10.31 21.52 32.80
N PHE A 31 -9.94 22.77 33.08
CA PHE A 31 -10.87 23.79 33.62
C PHE A 31 -11.46 24.74 32.57
N GLN A 32 -11.16 24.52 31.29
CA GLN A 32 -11.58 25.42 30.23
C GLN A 32 -13.10 25.41 30.02
N GLU A 33 -13.75 24.25 30.08
CA GLU A 33 -15.19 24.13 29.80
C GLU A 33 -16.10 24.99 30.69
N PRO A 34 -15.97 25.00 32.04
CA PRO A 34 -16.84 25.83 32.88
C PRO A 34 -16.53 27.32 32.75
N ILE A 35 -15.26 27.71 32.60
CA ILE A 35 -14.85 29.12 32.47
C ILE A 35 -15.36 29.69 31.13
N ILE A 36 -15.30 28.90 30.07
CA ILE A 36 -15.80 29.29 28.74
C ILE A 36 -17.33 29.33 28.69
N LEU A 37 -18.00 28.42 29.38
CA LEU A 37 -19.46 28.43 29.48
C LEU A 37 -19.95 29.67 30.25
N ALA A 38 -19.27 30.06 31.33
CA ALA A 38 -19.56 31.29 32.07
C ALA A 38 -19.30 32.55 31.21
N LEU A 39 -18.18 32.58 30.50
CA LEU A 39 -17.76 33.72 29.69
C LEU A 39 -18.59 33.90 28.41
N SER A 40 -18.99 32.81 27.76
CA SER A 40 -19.90 32.83 26.61
C SER A 40 -21.31 33.31 26.99
N ARG A 41 -21.75 33.06 28.22
CA ARG A 41 -23.03 33.57 28.75
C ARG A 41 -23.00 35.09 28.96
N PHE A 42 -21.86 35.62 29.41
CA PHE A 42 -21.68 37.05 29.65
C PHE A 42 -21.61 37.86 28.33
N ASN A 43 -20.98 37.29 27.30
CA ASN A 43 -20.79 37.97 26.02
C ASN A 43 -21.95 37.81 25.01
N LYS A 44 -22.92 36.92 25.23
CA LYS A 44 -24.02 36.67 24.28
C LYS A 44 -25.20 37.66 24.40
N GLY A 45 -25.20 38.52 25.41
CA GLY A 45 -26.36 39.36 25.75
C GLY A 45 -26.39 40.77 25.15
N ASN A 46 -25.25 41.43 24.93
CA ASN A 46 -25.24 42.88 24.73
C ASN A 46 -24.39 43.30 23.52
N GLY A 47 -24.92 44.19 22.68
CA GLY A 47 -24.26 44.65 21.47
C GLY A 47 -22.86 45.24 21.70
N PRO A 48 -21.95 45.15 20.69
CA PRO A 48 -20.53 45.49 20.82
C PRO A 48 -20.27 46.92 21.27
N LEU A 49 -21.19 47.84 21.00
CA LEU A 49 -21.05 49.24 21.35
C LEU A 49 -21.20 49.48 22.85
N ILE A 50 -22.19 48.85 23.51
CA ILE A 50 -22.50 49.11 24.93
C ILE A 50 -21.35 48.65 25.84
N ILE A 51 -20.73 47.52 25.50
CA ILE A 51 -19.60 46.95 26.24
C ILE A 51 -18.36 47.85 26.13
N VAL A 52 -18.13 48.44 24.95
CA VAL A 52 -17.03 49.38 24.73
C VAL A 52 -17.23 50.65 25.56
N TRP A 53 -18.44 51.21 25.59
CA TRP A 53 -18.75 52.41 26.38
C TRP A 53 -18.64 52.15 27.89
N LEU A 54 -19.16 51.03 28.38
CA LEU A 54 -19.06 50.64 29.78
C LEU A 54 -17.60 50.47 30.23
N ARG A 55 -16.75 49.92 29.34
CA ARG A 55 -15.32 49.77 29.58
C ARG A 55 -14.56 51.09 29.65
N ILE A 56 -14.86 52.01 28.73
CA ILE A 56 -14.27 53.37 28.73
C ILE A 56 -14.71 54.12 29.99
N LEU A 57 -15.98 53.99 30.38
CA LEU A 57 -16.52 54.63 31.57
C LEU A 57 -15.85 54.11 32.86
N MET A 58 -15.71 52.79 33.00
CA MET A 58 -14.99 52.17 34.12
C MET A 58 -13.53 52.61 34.17
N PHE A 59 -12.85 52.70 33.02
CA PHE A 59 -11.47 53.17 32.94
C PHE A 59 -11.33 54.65 33.32
N SER A 60 -12.22 55.53 32.85
CA SER A 60 -12.24 56.94 33.23
C SER A 60 -12.50 57.15 34.72
N ILE A 61 -13.44 56.39 35.30
CA ILE A 61 -13.70 56.42 36.75
C ILE A 61 -12.45 56.00 37.53
N LEU A 62 -11.73 54.97 37.06
CA LEU A 62 -10.47 54.58 37.68
C LEU A 62 -9.42 55.67 37.59
N VAL A 63 -9.21 56.27 36.41
CA VAL A 63 -8.22 57.34 36.22
C VAL A 63 -8.53 58.51 37.14
N LEU A 64 -9.81 58.88 37.30
CA LEU A 64 -10.23 59.93 38.22
C LEU A 64 -9.95 59.58 39.68
N TRP A 65 -10.17 58.33 40.08
CA TRP A 65 -9.85 57.83 41.42
C TRP A 65 -8.36 57.76 41.72
N VAL A 66 -7.55 57.28 40.76
CA VAL A 66 -6.09 57.23 40.85
C VAL A 66 -5.53 58.64 40.87
N TYR A 67 -6.02 59.53 40.01
CA TYR A 67 -5.64 60.93 39.99
C TYR A 67 -5.97 61.61 41.32
N SER A 68 -7.16 61.39 41.88
CA SER A 68 -7.55 61.90 43.19
C SER A 68 -6.63 61.37 44.30
N SER A 69 -6.32 60.07 44.28
CA SER A 69 -5.42 59.45 45.26
C SER A 69 -3.98 59.99 45.17
N ILE A 70 -3.47 60.20 43.95
CA ILE A 70 -2.15 60.81 43.69
C ILE A 70 -2.13 62.29 44.07
N ALA A 71 -3.20 63.03 43.79
CA ALA A 71 -3.32 64.44 44.14
C ALA A 71 -3.33 64.64 45.66
N ILE A 72 -4.00 63.75 46.41
CA ILE A 72 -3.99 63.73 47.88
C ILE A 72 -2.59 63.35 48.41
N LEU A 73 -1.91 62.40 47.78
CA LEU A 73 -0.55 61.99 48.13
C LEU A 73 0.48 63.12 47.89
N CYS A 74 0.37 63.80 46.75
CA CYS A 74 1.24 64.92 46.37
C CYS A 74 0.98 66.16 47.22
N SER A 75 -0.29 66.51 47.48
CA SER A 75 -0.63 67.63 48.35
C SER A 75 -0.14 67.39 49.78
N TRP A 76 -0.20 66.16 50.28
CA TRP A 76 0.32 65.83 51.60
C TRP A 76 1.87 65.87 51.67
N ARG A 77 2.54 65.40 50.62
CA ARG A 77 4.02 65.40 50.51
C ARG A 77 4.63 66.80 50.49
N ILE A 78 3.91 67.80 49.96
CA ILE A 78 4.40 69.18 49.81
C ILE A 78 4.21 70.00 51.10
N PHE A 79 3.23 69.64 51.96
CA PHE A 79 2.79 70.49 53.07
C PHE A 79 3.29 70.07 54.46
N HIS A 80 3.83 68.86 54.65
CA HIS A 80 4.24 68.36 55.98
C HIS A 80 5.77 68.14 56.13
N GLY A 81 6.34 68.77 57.16
CA GLY A 81 7.67 68.49 57.72
C GLY A 81 7.74 67.16 58.51
N PRO A 82 8.77 66.92 59.35
CA PRO A 82 9.25 65.59 59.74
C PRO A 82 8.16 64.60 60.17
N ILE A 83 8.22 63.42 59.56
CA ILE A 83 7.11 62.47 59.39
C ILE A 83 6.89 61.65 60.67
N ASN A 84 5.68 61.70 61.22
CA ASN A 84 5.29 60.87 62.36
C ASN A 84 5.21 59.38 61.94
N TRP A 85 5.49 58.43 62.84
CA TRP A 85 5.50 56.99 62.51
C TRP A 85 4.13 56.47 62.06
N ARG A 86 3.05 57.04 62.63
CA ARG A 86 1.66 56.75 62.26
C ARG A 86 1.31 57.20 60.85
N ASP A 87 1.90 58.31 60.44
CA ASP A 87 1.70 58.89 59.12
C ASP A 87 2.37 58.04 58.04
N ARG A 88 3.55 57.49 58.32
CA ARG A 88 4.23 56.53 57.42
C ARG A 88 3.39 55.28 57.14
N VAL A 89 2.72 54.74 58.16
CA VAL A 89 1.86 53.55 57.99
C VAL A 89 0.61 53.88 57.17
N ALA A 90 -0.01 55.05 57.40
CA ALA A 90 -1.15 55.50 56.62
C ALA A 90 -0.80 55.76 55.14
N LEU A 91 0.38 56.33 54.89
CA LEU A 91 0.93 56.58 53.55
C LEU A 91 1.14 55.26 52.78
N ASN A 92 1.78 54.28 53.42
CA ASN A 92 2.01 52.97 52.82
C ASN A 92 0.71 52.21 52.55
N LEU A 93 -0.30 52.35 53.43
CA LEU A 93 -1.62 51.75 53.22
C LEU A 93 -2.35 52.37 52.03
N LEU A 94 -2.27 53.69 51.85
CA LEU A 94 -2.88 54.40 50.72
C LEU A 94 -2.20 54.03 49.40
N ILE A 95 -0.87 53.94 49.38
CA ILE A 95 -0.09 53.49 48.22
C ILE A 95 -0.42 52.03 47.87
N LEU A 96 -0.50 51.16 48.89
CA LEU A 96 -0.89 49.76 48.72
C LEU A 96 -2.32 49.65 48.15
N GLN A 97 -3.27 50.40 48.71
CA GLN A 97 -4.66 50.44 48.24
C GLN A 97 -4.76 50.94 46.79
N ALA A 98 -4.02 51.99 46.43
CA ALA A 98 -3.98 52.50 45.06
C ALA A 98 -3.40 51.47 44.07
N SER A 99 -2.33 50.77 44.46
CA SER A 99 -1.73 49.72 43.63
C SER A 99 -2.64 48.50 43.47
N LEU A 100 -3.31 48.07 44.55
CA LEU A 100 -4.24 46.94 44.48
C LEU A 100 -5.50 47.28 43.64
N MET A 101 -5.96 48.54 43.60
CA MET A 101 -7.10 48.90 42.76
C MET A 101 -6.78 48.86 41.26
N GLY A 102 -5.52 49.05 40.87
CA GLY A 102 -5.08 49.01 39.47
C GLY A 102 -4.93 47.59 38.90
N PHE A 103 -4.54 46.62 39.74
CA PHE A 103 -4.34 45.23 39.36
C PHE A 103 -5.57 44.57 38.70
N PRO A 104 -6.80 44.69 39.24
CA PRO A 104 -7.97 44.04 38.64
C PRO A 104 -8.37 44.60 37.29
N LEU A 105 -8.11 45.89 37.02
CA LEU A 105 -8.38 46.43 35.68
C LEU A 105 -7.35 46.01 34.65
N PHE A 106 -6.09 45.87 35.07
CA PHE A 106 -5.07 45.28 34.23
C PHE A 106 -5.42 43.82 33.91
N ALA A 107 -5.83 43.04 34.92
CA ALA A 107 -6.28 41.67 34.75
C ALA A 107 -7.46 41.58 33.78
N TRP A 108 -8.49 42.40 33.97
CA TRP A 108 -9.65 42.46 33.07
C TRP A 108 -9.27 42.79 31.61
N MET A 109 -8.35 43.74 31.40
CA MET A 109 -7.87 44.10 30.06
C MET A 109 -7.09 42.96 29.40
N VAL A 110 -6.29 42.22 30.17
CA VAL A 110 -5.59 41.03 29.68
C VAL A 110 -6.60 39.92 29.34
N LEU A 111 -7.62 39.70 30.18
CA LEU A 111 -8.67 38.70 29.93
C LEU A 111 -9.44 38.98 28.63
N ASP A 112 -9.76 40.25 28.34
CA ASP A 112 -10.45 40.66 27.10
C ASP A 112 -9.65 40.28 25.84
N LYS A 113 -8.32 40.38 25.90
CA LYS A 113 -7.42 40.04 24.78
C LYS A 113 -7.10 38.56 24.68
N VAL A 114 -7.13 37.84 25.79
CA VAL A 114 -6.87 36.40 25.84
C VAL A 114 -8.10 35.59 25.39
N HIS A 115 -9.32 36.11 25.57
CA HIS A 115 -10.57 35.47 25.11
C HIS A 115 -10.54 35.00 23.64
N PRO A 116 -10.24 35.85 22.63
CA PRO A 116 -10.26 35.42 21.24
C PRO A 116 -9.24 34.32 20.94
N VAL A 117 -8.05 34.39 21.54
CA VAL A 117 -6.98 33.41 21.37
C VAL A 117 -7.39 32.03 21.91
N ILE A 118 -8.07 32.00 23.06
CA ILE A 118 -8.59 30.74 23.62
C ILE A 118 -9.64 30.12 22.70
N MET A 119 -10.54 30.93 22.15
CA MET A 119 -11.60 30.44 21.25
C MET A 119 -11.04 29.86 19.95
N GLU A 120 -10.00 30.47 19.39
CA GLU A 120 -9.31 29.96 18.20
C GLU A 120 -8.63 28.61 18.49
N ASN A 121 -7.96 28.47 19.64
CA ASN A 121 -7.34 27.19 20.01
C ASN A 121 -8.38 26.07 20.14
N ILE A 122 -9.58 26.36 20.65
CA ILE A 122 -10.65 25.35 20.79
C ILE A 122 -11.24 24.96 19.45
N SER A 123 -11.44 25.92 18.53
CA SER A 123 -11.95 25.60 17.20
C SER A 123 -10.94 24.74 16.44
N VAL A 124 -9.65 25.05 16.53
CA VAL A 124 -8.56 24.26 15.95
C VAL A 124 -8.52 22.85 16.55
N ILE A 125 -8.61 22.69 17.87
CA ILE A 125 -8.64 21.36 18.51
C ILE A 125 -9.84 20.53 18.04
N LYS A 126 -11.02 21.14 17.85
CA LYS A 126 -12.21 20.43 17.34
C LYS A 126 -12.02 19.98 15.90
N ILE A 127 -11.43 20.82 15.06
CA ILE A 127 -11.13 20.50 13.66
C ILE A 127 -10.12 19.34 13.60
N ILE A 128 -9.03 19.41 14.38
CA ILE A 128 -8.01 18.36 14.45
C ILE A 128 -8.62 17.04 14.91
N LYS A 129 -9.45 17.03 15.96
CA LYS A 129 -10.11 15.80 16.44
C LYS A 129 -11.05 15.19 15.39
N ALA A 130 -11.82 16.03 14.68
CA ALA A 130 -12.69 15.54 13.61
C ALA A 130 -11.87 14.96 12.44
N GLU A 131 -10.77 15.61 12.07
CA GLU A 131 -9.86 15.13 11.03
C GLU A 131 -9.14 13.84 11.43
N GLU A 132 -8.75 13.69 12.69
CA GLU A 132 -8.12 12.48 13.22
C GLU A 132 -9.06 11.27 13.13
N ILE A 133 -10.33 11.43 13.49
CA ILE A 133 -11.36 10.38 13.34
C ILE A 133 -11.50 9.97 11.86
N MET A 134 -11.60 10.95 10.96
CA MET A 134 -11.71 10.71 9.51
C MET A 134 -10.46 10.01 8.94
N LEU A 135 -9.27 10.39 9.42
CA LEU A 135 -8.01 9.76 9.03
C LEU A 135 -7.93 8.32 9.53
N GLN A 136 -8.40 8.05 10.75
CA GLN A 136 -8.44 6.71 11.32
C GLN A 136 -9.39 5.78 10.55
N GLU A 137 -10.57 6.27 10.14
CA GLU A 137 -11.50 5.52 9.30
C GLU A 137 -10.89 5.22 7.92
N ARG A 138 -10.28 6.22 7.26
CA ARG A 138 -9.55 6.00 6.01
C ARG A 138 -8.41 5.00 6.14
N LYS A 139 -7.66 5.05 7.24
CA LYS A 139 -6.58 4.13 7.53
C LYS A 139 -7.11 2.70 7.66
N LEU A 140 -8.22 2.50 8.37
CA LEU A 140 -8.89 1.20 8.49
C LEU A 140 -9.36 0.70 7.13
N HIS A 141 -9.99 1.54 6.31
CA HIS A 141 -10.41 1.19 4.95
C HIS A 141 -9.22 0.80 4.05
N MET A 142 -8.12 1.57 4.09
CA MET A 142 -6.88 1.24 3.38
C MET A 142 -6.27 -0.09 3.85
N GLU A 143 -6.32 -0.37 5.15
CA GLU A 143 -5.81 -1.63 5.70
C GLU A 143 -6.64 -2.83 5.23
N VAL A 144 -7.97 -2.69 5.20
CA VAL A 144 -8.87 -3.72 4.64
C VAL A 144 -8.55 -3.94 3.16
N HIS A 145 -8.45 -2.88 2.36
CA HIS A 145 -8.11 -3.00 0.94
C HIS A 145 -6.74 -3.65 0.72
N ARG A 146 -5.74 -3.31 1.55
CA ARG A 146 -4.42 -3.95 1.53
C ARG A 146 -4.51 -5.45 1.80
N ARG A 147 -5.31 -5.88 2.78
CA ARG A 147 -5.50 -7.32 3.07
C ARG A 147 -6.18 -8.04 1.91
N VAL A 148 -7.20 -7.43 1.30
CA VAL A 148 -7.87 -7.99 0.12
C VAL A 148 -6.87 -8.15 -1.02
N LEU A 149 -6.12 -7.09 -1.35
CA LEU A 149 -5.11 -7.14 -2.41
C LEU A 149 -4.02 -8.18 -2.11
N GLN A 150 -3.58 -8.31 -0.85
CA GLN A 150 -2.63 -9.34 -0.45
C GLN A 150 -3.19 -10.75 -0.65
N SER A 151 -4.48 -10.96 -0.36
CA SER A 151 -5.15 -12.24 -0.58
C SER A 151 -5.27 -12.58 -2.07
N GLU A 152 -5.58 -11.59 -2.92
CA GLU A 152 -5.63 -11.76 -4.38
C GLU A 152 -4.25 -12.08 -4.95
N VAL A 153 -3.19 -11.41 -4.47
CA VAL A 153 -1.81 -11.72 -4.85
C VAL A 153 -1.43 -13.14 -4.44
N ALA A 154 -1.82 -13.59 -3.24
CA ALA A 154 -1.60 -14.95 -2.79
C ALA A 154 -2.36 -15.98 -3.66
N GLU A 155 -3.60 -15.67 -4.03
CA GLU A 155 -4.39 -16.53 -4.93
C GLU A 155 -3.77 -16.60 -6.33
N LEU A 156 -3.36 -15.45 -6.88
CA LEU A 156 -2.78 -15.37 -8.22
C LEU A 156 -1.43 -16.08 -8.28
N THR A 157 -0.60 -15.96 -7.24
CA THR A 157 0.68 -16.69 -7.14
C THR A 157 0.46 -18.20 -7.01
N ALA A 158 -0.58 -18.65 -6.30
CA ALA A 158 -0.96 -20.05 -6.25
C ALA A 158 -1.40 -20.58 -7.63
N LYS A 159 -2.25 -19.83 -8.35
CA LYS A 159 -2.67 -20.16 -9.73
C LYS A 159 -1.47 -20.24 -10.68
N MET A 160 -0.55 -19.28 -10.59
CA MET A 160 0.68 -19.26 -11.39
C MET A 160 1.56 -20.48 -11.11
N LYS A 161 1.73 -20.86 -9.84
CA LYS A 161 2.50 -22.06 -9.46
C LYS A 161 1.86 -23.34 -9.98
N LYS A 162 0.53 -23.48 -9.88
CA LYS A 162 -0.21 -24.62 -10.44
C LYS A 162 0.00 -24.72 -11.95
N LEU A 163 -0.20 -23.63 -12.68
CA LEU A 163 -0.02 -23.61 -14.13
C LEU A 163 1.42 -23.93 -14.55
N LYS A 164 2.41 -23.44 -13.79
CA LYS A 164 3.82 -23.78 -14.01
C LYS A 164 4.10 -25.28 -13.84
N MET A 165 3.51 -25.92 -12.82
CA MET A 165 3.65 -27.36 -12.60
C MET A 165 2.98 -28.16 -13.72
N ASP A 166 1.79 -27.78 -14.16
CA ASP A 166 1.09 -28.46 -15.27
C ASP A 166 1.90 -28.38 -16.57
N TYR A 167 2.47 -27.20 -16.87
CA TYR A 167 3.34 -27.02 -18.03
C TYR A 167 4.60 -27.89 -17.94
N GLN A 168 5.25 -27.91 -16.78
CA GLN A 168 6.45 -28.74 -16.55
C GLN A 168 6.13 -30.24 -16.67
N MET A 169 4.97 -30.68 -16.17
CA MET A 169 4.51 -32.06 -16.32
C MET A 169 4.29 -32.41 -17.79
N LYS A 170 3.63 -31.53 -18.57
CA LYS A 170 3.40 -31.73 -19.99
C LYS A 170 4.71 -31.76 -20.78
N ALA A 171 5.66 -30.90 -20.45
CA ALA A 171 7.00 -30.90 -21.05
C ALA A 171 7.78 -32.20 -20.74
N ASN A 172 7.67 -32.73 -19.52
CA ASN A 172 8.28 -34.00 -19.16
C ASN A 172 7.65 -35.18 -19.88
N LYS A 173 6.30 -35.20 -19.99
CA LYS A 173 5.57 -36.22 -20.76
C LYS A 173 5.98 -36.19 -22.23
N ALA A 174 6.08 -35.00 -22.83
CA ALA A 174 6.54 -34.85 -24.21
C ALA A 174 7.99 -35.32 -24.39
N ARG A 175 8.89 -35.02 -23.44
CA ARG A 175 10.27 -35.53 -23.45
C ARG A 175 10.34 -37.05 -23.34
N ALA A 176 9.55 -37.65 -22.44
CA ALA A 176 9.48 -39.10 -22.30
C ALA A 176 8.95 -39.77 -23.59
N ALA A 177 7.88 -39.23 -24.17
CA ALA A 177 7.37 -39.70 -25.46
C ALA A 177 8.42 -39.54 -26.58
N GLY A 178 9.14 -38.42 -26.63
CA GLY A 178 10.23 -38.19 -27.58
C GLY A 178 11.39 -39.17 -27.43
N ALA A 179 11.75 -39.54 -26.18
CA ALA A 179 12.76 -40.57 -25.91
C ALA A 179 12.29 -41.95 -26.41
N ILE A 180 11.02 -42.32 -26.16
CA ILE A 180 10.43 -43.57 -26.67
C ILE A 180 10.44 -43.60 -28.20
N VAL A 181 10.05 -42.50 -28.85
CA VAL A 181 10.07 -42.39 -30.32
C VAL A 181 11.50 -42.50 -30.85
N SER A 182 12.49 -41.91 -30.17
CA SER A 182 13.89 -41.99 -30.57
C SER A 182 14.47 -43.38 -30.41
N GLU A 183 14.13 -44.07 -29.31
CA GLU A 183 14.51 -45.47 -29.08
C GLU A 183 13.88 -46.37 -30.14
N LEU A 184 12.58 -46.23 -30.38
CA LEU A 184 11.87 -47.00 -31.41
C LEU A 184 12.48 -46.76 -32.80
N LYS A 185 12.84 -45.52 -33.12
CA LYS A 185 13.55 -45.18 -34.36
C LYS A 185 14.89 -45.91 -34.45
N ASN A 186 15.68 -45.93 -33.38
CA ASN A 186 16.96 -46.64 -33.35
C ASN A 186 16.79 -48.15 -33.56
N GLN A 187 15.78 -48.75 -32.92
CA GLN A 187 15.41 -50.16 -33.14
C GLN A 187 15.07 -50.42 -34.62
N PHE A 188 14.30 -49.52 -35.26
CA PHE A 188 14.00 -49.62 -36.68
C PHE A 188 15.23 -49.47 -37.58
N GLU A 189 16.17 -48.57 -37.24
CA GLU A 189 17.43 -48.42 -37.98
C GLU A 189 18.29 -49.68 -37.87
N GLU A 190 18.32 -50.34 -36.70
CA GLU A 190 19.02 -51.62 -36.53
C GLU A 190 18.37 -52.75 -37.35
N PHE A 191 17.03 -52.84 -37.33
CA PHE A 191 16.31 -53.81 -38.17
C PHE A 191 16.55 -53.57 -39.66
N ARG A 192 16.59 -52.31 -40.10
CA ARG A 192 16.91 -51.96 -41.49
C ARG A 192 18.30 -52.45 -41.88
N LEU A 193 19.33 -52.26 -41.05
CA LEU A 193 20.68 -52.76 -41.33
C LEU A 193 20.74 -54.30 -41.40
N LYS A 194 20.00 -55.01 -40.54
CA LYS A 194 19.90 -56.48 -40.59
C LYS A 194 19.20 -56.93 -41.87
N TYR A 195 18.17 -56.21 -42.30
CA TYR A 195 17.46 -56.48 -43.54
C TYR A 195 18.38 -56.29 -44.76
N ASP A 196 19.12 -55.19 -44.85
CA ASP A 196 20.07 -54.93 -45.94
C ASP A 196 21.12 -56.03 -46.04
N ARG A 197 21.73 -56.44 -44.90
CA ARG A 197 22.68 -57.55 -44.86
C ARG A 197 22.08 -58.87 -45.36
N LEU A 198 20.83 -59.15 -45.02
CA LEU A 198 20.13 -60.35 -45.46
C LEU A 198 19.83 -60.31 -46.97
N CYS A 199 19.52 -59.13 -47.50
CA CYS A 199 19.39 -58.91 -48.95
C CYS A 199 20.71 -59.17 -49.68
N ASP A 200 21.82 -58.62 -49.20
CA ASP A 200 23.16 -58.86 -49.78
C ASP A 200 23.52 -60.34 -49.80
N TYR A 201 23.22 -61.07 -48.71
CA TYR A 201 23.45 -62.51 -48.65
C TYR A 201 22.57 -63.29 -49.63
N ASN A 202 21.28 -62.95 -49.73
CA ASN A 202 20.38 -63.55 -50.72
C ASN A 202 20.83 -63.28 -52.16
N GLN A 203 21.33 -62.08 -52.45
CA GLN A 203 21.86 -61.74 -53.76
C GLN A 203 23.15 -62.51 -54.07
N THR A 204 24.03 -62.68 -53.08
CA THR A 204 25.22 -63.53 -53.19
C THR A 204 24.84 -64.98 -53.47
N LEU A 205 23.87 -65.54 -52.73
CA LEU A 205 23.33 -66.88 -52.97
C LEU A 205 22.73 -67.02 -54.37
N ARG A 206 21.96 -66.03 -54.85
CA ARG A 206 21.42 -66.04 -56.21
C ARG A 206 22.52 -66.05 -57.26
N ASN A 207 23.56 -65.24 -57.08
CA ASN A 207 24.72 -65.21 -57.99
C ASN A 207 25.45 -66.57 -58.00
N GLN A 208 25.61 -67.22 -56.83
CA GLN A 208 26.18 -68.57 -56.73
C GLN A 208 25.30 -69.63 -57.42
N LEU A 209 23.99 -69.58 -57.23
CA LEU A 209 23.06 -70.49 -57.92
C LEU A 209 23.11 -70.30 -59.43
N GLN A 210 23.17 -69.05 -59.90
CA GLN A 210 23.23 -68.74 -61.32
C GLN A 210 24.55 -69.22 -61.94
N SER A 211 25.69 -69.06 -61.24
CA SER A 211 26.97 -69.62 -61.71
C SER A 211 26.93 -71.15 -61.79
N ILE A 212 26.37 -71.82 -60.78
CA ILE A 212 26.20 -73.29 -60.80
C ILE A 212 25.27 -73.72 -61.95
N SER A 213 24.15 -73.01 -62.15
CA SER A 213 23.21 -73.29 -63.25
C SER A 213 23.89 -73.17 -64.62
N HIS A 214 24.70 -72.12 -64.83
CA HIS A 214 25.49 -71.97 -66.06
C HIS A 214 26.55 -73.07 -66.21
N GLU A 215 27.19 -73.52 -65.13
CA GLU A 215 28.10 -74.67 -65.17
C GLU A 215 27.36 -75.97 -65.54
N VAL A 216 26.19 -76.23 -64.95
CA VAL A 216 25.36 -77.40 -65.26
C VAL A 216 24.90 -77.36 -66.72
N GLN A 217 24.45 -76.22 -67.23
CA GLN A 217 24.06 -76.06 -68.64
C GLN A 217 25.22 -76.26 -69.62
N LYS A 218 26.44 -75.84 -69.23
CA LYS A 218 27.66 -76.06 -70.03
C LYS A 218 28.08 -77.55 -70.04
N ILE A 219 27.89 -78.25 -68.93
CA ILE A 219 28.08 -79.70 -68.85
C ILE A 219 27.03 -80.40 -69.72
N ASP A 220 25.76 -79.98 -69.67
CA ASP A 220 24.68 -80.56 -70.48
C ASP A 220 24.92 -80.38 -72.00
N ASN A 221 25.46 -79.22 -72.41
CA ASN A 221 25.84 -78.95 -73.81
C ASN A 221 27.15 -79.65 -74.26
N SER A 222 27.96 -80.16 -73.33
CA SER A 222 29.19 -80.92 -73.63
C SER A 222 28.94 -82.43 -73.71
N ASN A 223 27.76 -82.89 -73.30
CA ASN A 223 27.36 -84.29 -73.32
C ASN A 223 26.23 -84.41 -74.35
N GLY A 224 26.55 -84.72 -75.59
CA GLY A 224 25.52 -85.03 -76.57
C GLY A 224 24.71 -86.23 -76.10
N TRP A 225 23.49 -86.03 -75.59
CA TRP A 225 22.42 -87.02 -75.54
C TRP A 225 21.05 -86.33 -75.62
N SER A 226 20.24 -86.89 -76.51
CA SER A 226 18.91 -86.49 -76.91
C SER A 226 17.83 -86.79 -75.88
N ASN A 227 16.80 -85.94 -75.88
CA ASN A 227 15.40 -86.16 -75.48
C ASN A 227 15.14 -86.57 -74.02
N PHE A 228 14.49 -85.68 -73.25
CA PHE A 228 13.23 -86.00 -72.60
C PHE A 228 12.37 -84.74 -72.41
N GLU A 229 11.11 -84.91 -72.81
CA GLU A 229 9.97 -84.02 -72.66
C GLU A 229 9.59 -83.87 -71.17
N ASN A 230 9.36 -82.64 -70.68
CA ASN A 230 8.10 -82.24 -70.02
C ASN A 230 8.20 -80.95 -69.17
N ASN A 231 7.21 -80.09 -69.40
CA ASN A 231 6.46 -79.29 -68.42
C ASN A 231 7.21 -78.67 -67.23
N GLY A 232 7.55 -77.39 -67.39
CA GLY A 232 7.87 -76.49 -66.28
C GLY A 232 7.56 -75.07 -66.70
N LYS A 233 6.30 -74.66 -66.58
CA LYS A 233 5.85 -73.28 -66.74
C LYS A 233 6.73 -72.39 -65.86
N CYS A 234 7.50 -71.49 -66.49
CA CYS A 234 8.24 -70.45 -65.80
C CYS A 234 7.24 -69.61 -65.01
N VAL A 235 7.42 -69.58 -63.70
CA VAL A 235 6.82 -68.54 -62.85
C VAL A 235 7.76 -67.36 -62.95
N ASP A 236 7.34 -66.36 -63.72
CA ASP A 236 7.98 -65.06 -63.76
C ASP A 236 8.06 -64.50 -62.35
N PHE A 237 9.29 -64.27 -61.86
CA PHE A 237 9.56 -63.52 -60.64
C PHE A 237 9.66 -62.02 -60.96
N GLU A 238 8.67 -61.49 -61.67
CA GLU A 238 8.50 -60.05 -61.86
C GLU A 238 7.45 -59.55 -60.84
N ASN A 239 7.81 -59.54 -59.56
CA ASN A 239 7.04 -58.80 -58.54
C ASN A 239 7.87 -58.39 -57.31
N VAL A 240 9.17 -58.13 -57.49
CA VAL A 240 10.00 -57.61 -56.38
C VAL A 240 10.13 -56.09 -56.44
N THR A 241 9.80 -55.47 -57.58
CA THR A 241 9.85 -54.00 -57.75
C THR A 241 8.60 -53.29 -57.24
N GLU A 242 7.44 -53.94 -57.16
CA GLU A 242 6.17 -53.33 -56.71
C GLU A 242 6.05 -53.24 -55.18
N THR A 243 6.76 -54.09 -54.43
CA THR A 243 6.75 -54.05 -52.95
C THR A 243 7.74 -53.04 -52.38
N ALA A 244 8.77 -52.66 -53.15
CA ALA A 244 9.70 -51.58 -52.80
C ALA A 244 9.05 -50.19 -52.93
N THR A 245 8.23 -49.97 -53.97
CA THR A 245 7.47 -48.72 -54.15
C THR A 245 6.37 -48.54 -53.09
N LYS A 246 5.71 -49.65 -52.68
CA LYS A 246 4.65 -49.58 -51.67
C LYS A 246 5.17 -49.21 -50.27
N CYS A 247 6.40 -49.57 -49.91
CA CYS A 247 7.00 -49.17 -48.63
C CYS A 247 7.44 -47.68 -48.59
N SER A 248 7.77 -47.09 -49.74
CA SER A 248 8.18 -45.68 -49.81
C SER A 248 6.99 -44.71 -49.63
N GLU A 249 5.76 -45.13 -49.95
CA GLU A 249 4.53 -44.33 -49.75
C GLU A 249 4.09 -44.25 -48.27
N TYR A 250 4.35 -45.29 -47.46
CA TYR A 250 4.01 -45.26 -46.04
C TYR A 250 4.94 -44.34 -45.21
N LEU A 251 6.22 -44.23 -45.61
CA LEU A 251 7.19 -43.34 -44.96
C LEU A 251 6.93 -41.84 -45.25
N SER A 252 6.45 -41.51 -46.45
CA SER A 252 6.10 -40.13 -46.82
C SER A 252 4.77 -39.66 -46.19
N SER A 253 3.79 -40.55 -46.02
CA SER A 253 2.51 -40.20 -45.39
C SER A 253 2.62 -39.96 -43.87
N ALA A 254 3.53 -40.66 -43.19
CA ALA A 254 3.78 -40.46 -41.76
C ALA A 254 4.49 -39.11 -41.46
N ALA A 255 5.27 -38.58 -42.40
CA ALA A 255 5.96 -37.29 -42.24
C ALA A 255 5.01 -36.08 -42.34
N GLN A 256 3.86 -36.19 -43.03
CA GLN A 256 2.91 -35.09 -43.20
C GLN A 256 1.90 -34.93 -42.03
N SER A 257 1.75 -35.94 -41.16
CA SER A 257 0.79 -35.91 -40.04
C SER A 257 1.31 -35.17 -38.78
N SER A 258 2.58 -34.76 -38.77
CA SER A 258 3.18 -33.97 -37.68
C SER A 258 3.05 -32.44 -37.92
N SER A 259 1.87 -31.95 -38.29
CA SER A 259 1.58 -30.51 -38.19
C SER A 259 0.98 -30.20 -36.82
N SER A 260 1.84 -29.66 -35.97
CA SER A 260 1.52 -29.16 -34.63
C SER A 260 0.37 -28.13 -34.68
N PRO A 261 -0.64 -28.19 -33.77
CA PRO A 261 -1.59 -27.10 -33.64
C PRO A 261 -0.89 -25.90 -33.00
N ARG A 262 -0.47 -24.94 -33.84
CA ARG A 262 -0.08 -23.60 -33.39
C ARG A 262 -1.29 -22.93 -32.74
N HIS A 263 -1.20 -22.74 -31.43
CA HIS A 263 -2.09 -21.90 -30.65
C HIS A 263 -2.12 -20.49 -31.26
N ARG A 264 -3.25 -20.10 -31.86
CA ARG A 264 -3.56 -18.68 -32.13
C ARG A 264 -3.58 -17.93 -30.79
N ARG A 265 -2.79 -16.86 -30.68
CA ARG A 265 -3.01 -15.81 -29.67
C ARG A 265 -4.19 -14.94 -30.12
N PRO A 266 -5.08 -14.50 -29.22
CA PRO A 266 -6.03 -13.45 -29.53
C PRO A 266 -5.30 -12.10 -29.58
N ILE A 267 -5.49 -11.37 -30.67
CA ILE A 267 -5.12 -9.96 -30.80
C ILE A 267 -6.22 -9.18 -30.09
N TYR A 268 -5.88 -8.46 -29.03
CA TYR A 268 -6.75 -7.45 -28.45
C TYR A 268 -6.75 -6.25 -29.40
N GLN A 269 -7.93 -5.92 -29.95
CA GLN A 269 -8.17 -4.63 -30.61
C GLN A 269 -8.20 -3.54 -29.53
N CYS A 270 -7.45 -2.47 -29.77
CA CYS A 270 -7.66 -1.17 -29.14
C CYS A 270 -8.83 -0.46 -29.83
#